data_AF-A0A067C814-F1
#
_entry.id   AF-A0A067C814-F1
#
_cell.length_a   1.000
_cell.length_b   1.000
_cell.length_c   1.000
_cell.angle_alpha   90.00
_cell.angle_beta   90.00
_cell.angle_gamma   90.00
#
_symmetry.space_group_name_H-M   'P 1'
#
loop_
_entity.id
_entity.type
_entity.pdbx_description
1 polymer ?
#
loop_
_entity_poly.entity_id
_entity_poly.type
_entity_poly.pdbx_seq_one_letter_code
_entity_poly.pdbx_strand_id
1 'polypeptide(L)'
;MELDFSGGDKVALLGSPQYCRICRSHESRATDPLLSACACTGSVGKIHAQCLRQWIKSRRIPIDQALACELCKLTYRVVLRRRVRWDRRHGCSWASLGYLCVVLVLIGALVLVASLLVRLLQEAQHAPAANIIPVILLFGSSTIVSLVAVWRIFWRWFYVTSVTYVDAADGLFPATV
;
A
#
# COMPACT_ATOMS: atom_id res chain seq x y z
N MET A 1 3.05 -47.34 -39.78
CA MET A 1 3.95 -46.50 -38.97
C MET A 1 3.36 -46.48 -37.57
N GLU A 2 3.70 -47.53 -36.84
CA GLU A 2 3.34 -47.72 -35.43
C GLU A 2 4.25 -46.82 -34.60
N LEU A 3 3.68 -46.10 -33.65
CA LEU A 3 4.41 -45.61 -32.49
C LEU A 3 3.65 -46.11 -31.27
N ASP A 4 4.23 -47.15 -30.67
CA ASP A 4 3.91 -47.65 -29.35
C ASP A 4 4.11 -46.55 -28.30
N PHE A 5 3.14 -46.39 -27.41
CA PHE A 5 3.37 -45.85 -26.09
C PHE A 5 2.68 -46.75 -25.07
N SER A 6 3.43 -47.75 -24.60
CA SER A 6 3.08 -48.55 -23.45
C SER A 6 3.36 -47.74 -22.19
N GLY A 7 2.35 -47.55 -21.35
CA GLY A 7 2.49 -46.82 -20.09
C GLY A 7 1.16 -46.71 -19.39
N GLY A 8 0.85 -47.71 -18.58
CA GLY A 8 -0.37 -47.72 -17.77
C GLY A 8 -0.34 -46.63 -16.72
N ASP A 9 -1.23 -45.65 -16.87
CA ASP A 9 -1.60 -44.76 -15.78
C ASP A 9 -3.07 -44.96 -15.47
N LYS A 10 -3.29 -45.49 -14.27
CA LYS A 10 -4.58 -45.59 -13.62
C LYS A 10 -5.27 -44.24 -13.77
N VAL A 11 -6.47 -44.22 -14.36
CA VAL A 11 -7.39 -43.08 -14.30
C VAL A 11 -7.78 -42.89 -12.84
N ALA A 12 -6.89 -42.25 -12.09
CA ALA A 12 -7.18 -41.70 -10.80
C ALA A 12 -8.20 -40.59 -11.05
N LEU A 13 -9.38 -40.77 -10.47
CA LEU A 13 -10.42 -39.75 -10.32
C LEU A 13 -9.89 -38.60 -9.45
N LEU A 14 -8.91 -37.87 -9.93
CA LEU A 14 -8.32 -36.72 -9.27
C LEU A 14 -8.57 -35.51 -10.17
N GLY A 15 -9.31 -34.54 -9.63
CA GLY A 15 -9.77 -33.35 -10.35
C GLY A 15 -8.67 -32.75 -11.22
N SER A 16 -9.06 -32.33 -12.42
CA SER A 16 -8.15 -31.74 -13.41
C SER A 16 -7.20 -30.72 -12.77
N PRO A 17 -5.90 -30.75 -13.12
CA PRO A 17 -4.94 -29.78 -12.62
C PRO A 17 -5.52 -28.38 -12.78
N GLN A 18 -5.67 -27.66 -11.66
CA GLN A 18 -6.30 -26.35 -11.68
C GLN A 18 -5.28 -25.33 -12.19
N TYR A 19 -5.45 -24.88 -13.42
CA TYR A 19 -4.57 -23.88 -14.02
C TYR A 19 -5.03 -22.47 -13.67
N CYS A 20 -4.09 -21.54 -13.53
CA CYS A 20 -4.41 -20.12 -13.45
C CYS A 20 -5.06 -19.64 -14.76
N ARG A 21 -6.24 -19.03 -14.68
CA ARG A 21 -6.96 -18.49 -15.85
C ARG A 21 -6.15 -17.48 -16.67
N ILE A 22 -5.22 -16.76 -16.03
CA ILE A 22 -4.48 -15.65 -16.64
C ILE A 22 -3.16 -16.12 -17.24
N CYS A 23 -2.29 -16.73 -16.43
CA CYS A 23 -0.96 -17.17 -16.89
C CYS A 23 -0.92 -18.61 -17.39
N ARG A 24 -2.02 -19.38 -17.26
CA ARG A 24 -2.14 -20.79 -17.67
C ARG A 24 -1.13 -21.75 -17.01
N SER A 25 -0.42 -21.32 -15.97
CA SER A 25 0.46 -22.19 -15.18
C SER A 25 -0.29 -22.85 -14.01
N HIS A 26 0.13 -24.06 -13.65
CA HIS A 26 -0.34 -24.81 -12.49
C HIS A 26 0.57 -24.63 -11.25
N GLU A 27 1.70 -23.93 -11.40
CA GLU A 27 2.71 -23.80 -10.36
C GLU A 27 2.22 -22.88 -9.23
N SER A 28 1.72 -23.46 -8.14
CA SER A 28 1.44 -22.75 -6.90
C SER A 28 2.73 -22.63 -6.09
N ARG A 29 3.21 -21.40 -5.89
CA ARG A 29 4.35 -21.13 -4.99
C ARG A 29 3.83 -20.73 -3.62
N ALA A 30 4.56 -21.05 -2.55
CA ALA A 30 4.24 -20.58 -1.20
C ALA A 30 4.12 -19.04 -1.13
N THR A 31 4.82 -18.32 -2.02
CA THR A 31 4.76 -16.86 -2.14
C THR A 31 3.65 -16.34 -3.05
N ASP A 32 3.08 -17.17 -3.92
CA ASP A 32 2.01 -16.83 -4.86
C ASP A 32 1.08 -18.05 -5.07
N PRO A 33 0.18 -18.31 -4.10
CA PRO A 33 -0.70 -19.46 -4.17
C PRO A 33 -1.81 -19.25 -5.22
N LEU A 34 -2.29 -20.37 -5.77
CA LEU A 34 -3.43 -20.39 -6.65
C LEU A 34 -4.72 -20.28 -5.81
N LEU A 35 -5.48 -19.19 -5.97
CA LEU A 35 -6.66 -18.89 -5.16
C LEU A 35 -7.95 -18.99 -5.98
N SER A 36 -9.06 -19.26 -5.27
CA SER A 36 -10.41 -19.17 -5.86
C SER A 36 -10.89 -17.73 -5.80
N ALA A 37 -10.58 -16.95 -6.84
CA ALA A 37 -10.82 -15.52 -6.85
C ALA A 37 -12.32 -15.17 -6.79
N CYS A 38 -13.18 -15.98 -7.41
CA CYS A 38 -14.61 -15.73 -7.50
C CYS A 38 -15.42 -17.05 -7.39
N ALA A 39 -16.75 -16.95 -7.47
CA ALA A 39 -17.65 -18.11 -7.43
C ALA A 39 -17.73 -18.90 -8.75
N CYS A 40 -16.87 -18.61 -9.74
CA CYS A 40 -16.82 -19.38 -10.96
C CYS A 40 -16.31 -20.80 -10.68
N THR A 41 -16.93 -21.79 -11.32
CA THR A 41 -16.55 -23.20 -11.19
C THR A 41 -15.40 -23.57 -12.13
N GLY A 42 -14.66 -24.62 -11.78
CA GLY A 42 -13.53 -25.12 -12.57
C GLY A 42 -12.30 -24.19 -12.56
N SER A 43 -11.46 -24.31 -13.60
CA SER A 43 -10.22 -23.53 -13.76
C SER A 43 -10.45 -22.02 -13.95
N VAL A 44 -11.65 -21.61 -14.34
CA VAL A 44 -12.02 -20.19 -14.54
C VAL A 44 -12.02 -19.41 -13.23
N GLY A 45 -12.35 -20.06 -12.11
CA GLY A 45 -12.31 -19.44 -10.77
C GLY A 45 -10.91 -19.37 -10.17
N LYS A 46 -9.91 -20.02 -10.78
CA LYS A 46 -8.57 -20.23 -10.19
C LYS A 46 -7.57 -19.27 -10.79
N ILE A 47 -7.00 -18.41 -9.96
CA ILE A 47 -6.10 -17.33 -10.38
C ILE A 47 -5.00 -17.18 -9.32
N HIS A 48 -3.75 -16.94 -9.69
CA HIS A 48 -2.69 -16.56 -8.74
C HIS A 48 -2.96 -15.19 -8.11
N ALA A 49 -2.52 -14.99 -6.86
CA ALA A 49 -2.64 -13.70 -6.19
C ALA A 49 -1.96 -12.57 -6.99
N GLN A 50 -0.77 -12.83 -7.55
CA GLN A 50 -0.07 -11.86 -8.38
C GLN A 50 -0.79 -11.58 -9.70
N CYS A 51 -1.28 -12.62 -10.38
CA CYS A 51 -2.02 -12.46 -11.63
C CYS A 51 -3.31 -11.67 -11.42
N LEU A 52 -4.05 -11.93 -10.34
CA LEU A 52 -5.26 -11.17 -10.01
C LEU A 52 -4.96 -9.71 -9.69
N ARG A 53 -3.86 -9.42 -8.96
CA ARG A 53 -3.39 -8.04 -8.71
C ARG A 53 -3.10 -7.30 -10.00
N GLN A 54 -2.35 -7.92 -10.91
CA GLN A 54 -2.00 -7.33 -12.21
C GLN A 54 -3.25 -7.11 -13.06
N TRP A 55 -4.17 -8.07 -13.06
CA TRP A 55 -5.43 -8.00 -13.78
C TRP A 55 -6.30 -6.83 -13.35
N ILE A 56 -6.50 -6.66 -12.04
CA ILE A 56 -7.27 -5.53 -11.49
C ILE A 56 -6.60 -4.20 -11.85
N LYS A 57 -5.26 -4.12 -11.77
CA LYS A 57 -4.49 -2.91 -12.12
C LYS A 57 -4.51 -2.59 -13.62
N SER A 58 -4.52 -3.60 -14.49
CA SER A 58 -4.54 -3.39 -15.94
C SER A 58 -5.90 -2.94 -16.48
N ARG A 59 -6.97 -3.16 -15.71
CA ARG A 59 -8.31 -2.71 -16.10
C ARG A 59 -8.41 -1.19 -15.98
N ARG A 60 -8.82 -0.53 -17.07
CA ARG A 60 -9.08 0.92 -17.14
C ARG A 60 -10.47 1.29 -16.63
N ILE A 61 -10.93 0.64 -15.58
CA ILE A 61 -12.29 0.74 -15.02
C ILE A 61 -12.13 1.17 -13.55
N PRO A 62 -13.07 1.94 -12.97
CA PRO A 62 -12.98 2.32 -11.55
C PRO A 62 -12.84 1.09 -10.64
N ILE A 63 -12.08 1.26 -9.54
CA ILE A 63 -11.55 0.15 -8.72
C ILE A 63 -12.66 -0.71 -8.14
N ASP A 64 -13.78 -0.11 -7.74
CA ASP A 64 -14.99 -0.77 -7.26
C ASP A 64 -15.54 -1.80 -8.25
N GLN A 65 -15.57 -1.46 -9.55
CA GLN A 65 -16.00 -2.36 -10.61
C GLN A 65 -14.89 -3.33 -11.03
N ALA A 66 -13.62 -2.92 -10.95
CA ALA A 66 -12.48 -3.79 -11.23
C ALA A 66 -12.32 -4.92 -10.20
N LEU A 67 -12.87 -4.75 -9.00
CA LEU A 67 -12.94 -5.76 -7.94
C LEU A 67 -14.04 -6.81 -8.14
N ALA A 68 -14.82 -6.71 -9.22
CA ALA A 68 -15.80 -7.72 -9.60
C ALA A 68 -15.30 -8.63 -10.75
N CYS A 69 -15.68 -9.89 -10.68
CA CYS A 69 -15.46 -10.85 -11.76
C CYS A 69 -16.23 -10.43 -13.01
N GLU A 70 -15.62 -10.52 -14.20
CA GLU A 70 -16.31 -10.16 -15.45
C GLU A 70 -17.36 -11.17 -15.88
N LEU A 71 -17.24 -12.44 -15.47
CA LEU A 71 -18.17 -13.51 -15.80
C LEU A 71 -19.34 -13.53 -14.83
N CYS A 72 -19.05 -13.80 -13.54
CA CYS A 72 -20.11 -13.97 -12.55
C CYS A 72 -20.55 -12.66 -11.89
N LYS A 73 -19.90 -11.52 -12.16
CA LYS A 73 -20.20 -10.19 -11.58
C LYS A 73 -20.10 -10.09 -10.05
N LEU A 74 -19.80 -11.18 -9.36
CA LEU A 74 -19.53 -11.18 -7.92
C LEU A 74 -18.17 -10.54 -7.62
N THR A 75 -18.07 -9.89 -6.47
CA THR A 75 -16.82 -9.36 -5.94
C THR A 75 -15.82 -10.48 -5.72
N TYR A 76 -14.55 -10.22 -6.06
CA TYR A 76 -13.49 -11.17 -5.79
C TYR A 76 -13.34 -11.38 -4.28
N ARG A 77 -13.08 -12.62 -3.86
CA ARG A 77 -12.84 -13.00 -2.46
C ARG A 77 -11.43 -12.62 -2.03
N VAL A 78 -11.17 -11.32 -1.94
CA VAL A 78 -9.84 -10.77 -1.64
C VAL A 78 -9.92 -9.71 -0.55
N VAL A 79 -8.87 -9.62 0.27
CA VAL A 79 -8.73 -8.57 1.28
C VAL A 79 -7.77 -7.51 0.75
N LEU A 80 -8.28 -6.30 0.54
CA LEU A 80 -7.45 -5.16 0.18
C LEU A 80 -6.69 -4.69 1.42
N ARG A 81 -5.37 -4.90 1.46
CA ARG A 81 -4.49 -4.31 2.47
C ARG A 81 -3.66 -3.23 1.82
N ARG A 82 -3.78 -1.99 2.32
CA ARG A 82 -2.85 -0.90 1.95
C ARG A 82 -1.57 -1.10 2.76
N ARG A 83 -0.50 -1.57 2.11
CA ARG A 83 0.83 -1.65 2.74
C ARG A 83 1.76 -0.65 2.09
N VAL A 84 2.54 0.03 2.93
CA VAL A 84 3.65 0.86 2.47
C VAL A 84 4.72 -0.08 1.94
N ARG A 85 4.99 -0.04 0.63
CA ARG A 85 6.13 -0.77 0.07
C ARG A 85 7.38 0.04 0.40
N TRP A 86 8.10 -0.36 1.45
CA TRP A 86 9.45 0.15 1.71
C TRP A 86 10.40 -0.46 0.68
N ASP A 87 10.43 0.12 -0.53
CA ASP A 87 11.43 -0.23 -1.53
C ASP A 87 12.68 0.63 -1.32
N ARG A 88 13.85 -0.01 -1.19
CA ARG A 88 15.15 0.63 -0.93
C ARG A 88 15.54 1.61 -2.06
N ARG A 89 15.02 1.40 -3.28
CA ARG A 89 15.16 2.36 -4.41
C ARG A 89 14.30 3.62 -4.25
N HIS A 90 13.22 3.57 -3.47
CA HIS A 90 12.38 4.73 -3.15
C HIS A 90 12.81 5.43 -1.86
N GLY A 91 13.35 4.69 -0.87
CA GLY A 91 13.86 5.25 0.39
C GLY A 91 15.10 6.14 0.24
N CYS A 92 15.95 5.86 -0.76
CA CYS A 92 17.09 6.71 -1.15
C CYS A 92 16.81 7.53 -2.42
N SER A 93 15.54 7.68 -2.81
CA SER A 93 15.18 8.63 -3.86
C SER A 93 15.41 10.06 -3.35
N TRP A 94 15.85 10.97 -4.20
CA TRP A 94 16.10 12.38 -3.87
C TRP A 94 14.88 13.05 -3.23
N ALA A 95 13.68 12.53 -3.50
CA ALA A 95 12.44 12.94 -2.84
C ALA A 95 12.40 12.62 -1.33
N SER A 96 12.91 11.46 -0.91
CA SER A 96 13.00 11.05 0.50
C SER A 96 14.06 11.87 1.25
N LEU A 97 15.21 12.12 0.60
CA LEU A 97 16.24 13.00 1.15
C LEU A 97 15.73 14.44 1.30
N GLY A 98 15.00 14.95 0.31
CA GLY A 98 14.34 16.26 0.39
C GLY A 98 13.37 16.36 1.57
N TYR A 99 12.57 15.31 1.81
CA TYR A 99 11.67 15.27 2.96
C TYR A 99 12.42 15.27 4.30
N LEU A 100 13.47 14.47 4.41
CA LEU A 100 14.31 14.42 5.61
C LEU A 100 14.97 15.78 5.89
N CYS A 101 15.51 16.45 4.86
CA CYS A 101 16.06 17.79 4.99
C CYS A 101 15.01 18.82 5.44
N VAL A 102 13.79 18.77 4.90
CA VAL A 102 12.70 19.67 5.32
C VAL A 102 12.34 19.47 6.80
N VAL A 103 12.27 18.23 7.27
CA VAL A 103 12.03 17.92 8.69
C VAL A 103 13.15 18.46 9.57
N LEU A 104 14.41 18.28 9.19
CA LEU A 104 15.56 18.80 9.94
C LEU A 104 15.56 20.33 10.01
N VAL A 105 15.29 21.01 8.89
CA VAL A 105 15.22 22.48 8.85
C VAL A 105 14.11 23.02 9.75
N LEU A 106 12.95 22.34 9.81
CA LEU A 106 11.85 22.74 10.68
C LEU A 106 12.14 22.53 12.16
N ILE A 107 12.77 21.41 12.52
CA ILE A 107 13.23 21.19 13.89
C ILE A 107 14.24 22.28 14.28
N GLY A 108 15.18 22.60 13.39
CA GLY A 108 16.13 23.69 13.60
C GLY A 108 15.44 25.04 13.80
N ALA A 109 14.46 25.38 12.96
CA ALA A 109 13.68 26.62 13.08
C ALA A 109 12.88 26.68 14.39
N LEU A 110 12.28 25.57 14.83
CA LEU A 110 11.57 25.48 16.12
C LEU A 110 12.51 25.69 17.30
N VAL A 111 13.70 25.08 17.28
CA VAL A 111 14.72 25.27 18.32
C VAL A 111 15.18 26.73 18.35
N LEU A 112 15.36 27.35 17.19
CA LEU A 112 15.78 28.74 17.06
C LEU A 112 14.70 29.69 17.61
N VAL A 113 13.45 29.53 17.20
CA VAL A 113 12.30 30.29 17.72
C VAL A 113 12.14 30.08 19.23
N ALA A 114 12.24 28.84 19.73
CA ALA A 114 12.15 28.56 21.16
C ALA A 114 13.29 29.23 21.94
N SER A 115 14.53 29.19 21.42
CA SER A 115 15.66 29.88 22.04
C SER A 115 15.45 31.39 22.10
N LEU A 116 14.91 32.00 21.04
CA LEU A 116 14.58 33.43 21.01
C LEU A 116 13.46 33.77 21.99
N LEU A 117 12.43 32.92 22.09
CA LEU A 117 11.36 33.08 23.07
C LEU A 117 11.89 32.99 24.50
N VAL A 118 12.81 32.07 24.80
CA VAL A 118 13.44 31.99 26.13
C VAL A 118 14.24 33.25 26.44
N ARG A 119 15.05 33.74 25.49
CA ARG A 119 15.79 35.01 25.64
C ARG A 119 14.85 36.19 25.87
N LEU A 120 13.76 36.26 25.12
CA LEU A 120 12.74 37.31 25.27
C LEU A 120 11.98 37.20 26.60
N LEU A 121 11.68 35.99 27.06
CA LEU A 121 11.06 35.76 28.37
C LEU A 121 12.00 36.15 29.52
N GLN A 122 13.31 35.90 29.36
CA GLN A 122 14.34 36.33 30.31
C GLN A 122 14.48 37.85 30.39
N GLU A 123 14.40 38.56 29.26
CA GLU A 123 14.39 40.03 29.22
C GLU A 123 13.05 40.60 29.72
N ALA A 124 11.95 39.97 29.37
CA ALA A 124 10.62 40.33 29.82
C ALA A 124 10.42 40.22 31.33
N GLN A 125 11.18 39.40 32.06
CA GLN A 125 11.10 39.40 33.52
C GLN A 125 11.55 40.75 34.12
N HIS A 126 12.29 41.57 33.37
CA HIS A 126 12.75 42.91 33.77
C HIS A 126 11.83 44.05 33.28
N ALA A 127 10.80 43.77 32.46
CA ALA A 127 9.89 44.77 31.87
C ALA A 127 8.40 44.37 32.05
N PRO A 128 7.45 45.32 32.11
CA PRO A 128 6.04 44.98 32.32
C PRO A 128 5.44 44.14 31.17
N ALA A 129 4.72 43.08 31.54
CA ALA A 129 4.30 41.93 30.72
C ALA A 129 3.29 42.20 29.57
N ALA A 130 3.05 43.46 29.18
CA ALA A 130 2.01 43.81 28.20
C ALA A 130 2.37 43.51 26.73
N ASN A 131 3.66 43.35 26.39
CA ASN A 131 4.12 43.31 24.99
C ASN A 131 4.52 41.91 24.47
N ILE A 132 4.42 40.86 25.28
CA ILE A 132 4.94 39.51 24.95
C ILE A 132 3.92 38.65 24.20
N ILE A 133 2.63 38.84 24.52
CA ILE A 133 1.50 38.09 23.95
C ILE A 133 1.42 38.17 22.41
N PRO A 134 1.53 39.35 21.74
CA PRO A 134 1.43 39.40 20.28
C PRO A 134 2.59 38.70 19.57
N VAL A 135 3.77 38.67 20.19
CA VAL A 135 4.97 38.04 19.62
C VAL A 135 4.83 36.51 19.63
N ILE A 136 4.32 35.95 20.72
CA ILE A 136 4.05 34.50 20.83
C ILE A 136 3.02 34.06 19.78
N LEU A 137 1.95 34.83 19.58
CA LEU A 137 0.91 34.52 18.60
C LEU A 137 1.45 34.54 17.16
N LEU A 138 2.34 35.49 16.84
CA LEU A 138 2.91 35.64 15.50
C LEU A 138 3.85 34.47 15.15
N PHE A 139 4.75 34.10 16.05
CA PHE A 139 5.63 32.94 15.83
C PHE A 139 4.87 31.60 15.89
N GLY A 140 3.87 31.49 16.79
CA GLY A 140 3.01 30.32 16.88
C GLY A 140 2.23 30.08 15.57
N SER A 141 1.65 31.12 14.98
CA SER A 141 0.91 30.99 13.71
C SER A 141 1.80 30.57 12.54
N SER A 142 3.01 31.14 12.43
CA SER A 142 3.98 30.80 11.38
C SER A 142 4.42 29.33 11.45
N THR A 143 4.71 28.84 12.65
CA THR A 143 5.12 27.44 12.86
C THR A 143 3.98 26.46 12.53
N ILE A 144 2.74 26.78 12.89
CA ILE A 144 1.56 25.97 12.55
C ILE A 144 1.36 25.86 11.03
N VAL A 145 1.49 26.97 10.29
CA VAL A 145 1.35 26.97 8.82
C VAL A 145 2.41 26.08 8.16
N SER A 146 3.66 26.16 8.61
CA SER A 146 4.74 25.31 8.11
C SER A 146 4.50 23.82 8.39
N LEU A 147 4.02 23.47 9.59
CA LEU A 147 3.71 22.07 9.94
C LEU A 147 2.55 21.52 9.09
N VAL A 148 1.50 22.30 8.87
CA VAL A 148 0.36 21.88 8.02
C VAL A 148 0.80 21.67 6.57
N ALA A 149 1.67 22.54 6.04
CA ALA A 149 2.22 22.37 4.70
C ALA A 149 3.01 21.07 4.56
N VAL A 150 3.87 20.75 5.55
CA VAL A 150 4.62 19.48 5.56
C VAL A 150 3.70 18.29 5.72
N TRP A 151 2.72 18.34 6.60
CA TRP A 151 1.74 17.27 6.78
C TRP A 151 1.02 16.96 5.46
N ARG A 152 0.60 17.99 4.71
CA ARG A 152 -0.05 17.81 3.40
C ARG A 152 0.87 17.19 2.36
N ILE A 153 2.13 17.65 2.30
CA ILE A 153 3.13 17.11 1.38
C ILE A 153 3.43 15.64 1.73
N PHE A 154 3.59 15.34 3.03
CA PHE A 154 3.79 13.98 3.52
C PHE A 154 2.62 13.07 3.21
N TRP A 155 1.39 13.51 3.48
CA TRP A 155 0.19 12.75 3.17
C TRP A 155 0.04 12.48 1.67
N ARG A 156 0.33 13.48 0.83
CA ARG A 156 0.32 13.30 -0.62
C ARG A 156 1.37 12.29 -1.06
N TRP A 157 2.59 12.39 -0.54
CA TRP A 157 3.66 11.43 -0.79
C TRP A 157 3.29 10.03 -0.31
N PHE A 158 2.75 9.89 0.91
CA PHE A 158 2.31 8.63 1.49
C PHE A 158 1.19 7.99 0.67
N TYR A 159 0.22 8.79 0.21
CA TYR A 159 -0.86 8.30 -0.63
C TYR A 159 -0.32 7.75 -1.95
N VAL A 160 0.59 8.47 -2.61
CA VAL A 160 1.20 8.07 -3.89
C VAL A 160 2.14 6.87 -3.74
N THR A 161 2.86 6.76 -2.63
CA THR A 161 3.79 5.64 -2.35
C THR A 161 3.11 4.41 -1.75
N SER A 162 1.87 4.54 -1.26
CA SER A 162 1.08 3.41 -0.79
C SER A 162 0.64 2.54 -1.97
N VAL A 163 1.10 1.28 -1.99
CA VAL A 163 0.63 0.30 -2.97
C VAL A 163 -0.51 -0.49 -2.32
N THR A 164 -1.65 -0.58 -3.00
CA THR A 164 -2.71 -1.49 -2.60
C THR A 164 -2.27 -2.93 -2.93
N TYR A 165 -2.15 -3.76 -1.89
CA TYR A 165 -1.93 -5.19 -2.05
C TYR A 165 -3.27 -5.88 -1.91
N VAL A 166 -3.51 -6.83 -2.81
CA VAL A 166 -4.68 -7.70 -2.79
C VAL A 166 -4.22 -8.99 -2.14
N ASP A 167 -4.37 -9.11 -0.82
CA ASP A 167 -4.02 -10.34 -0.13
C ASP A 167 -5.15 -11.36 -0.31
N ALA A 168 -4.79 -12.63 -0.46
CA ALA A 168 -5.77 -13.70 -0.35
C ALA A 168 -6.35 -13.67 1.07
N ALA A 169 -7.62 -14.02 1.23
CA ALA A 169 -8.22 -14.12 2.55
C ALA A 169 -7.66 -15.36 3.27
N ASP A 170 -6.42 -15.24 3.74
CA ASP A 170 -5.69 -16.28 4.46
C ASP A 170 -6.35 -16.41 5.84
N GLY A 171 -7.32 -17.34 5.94
CA GLY A 171 -8.02 -17.64 7.20
C GLY A 171 -9.53 -17.89 7.09
N LEU A 172 -10.14 -17.82 5.91
CA LEU A 172 -11.60 -17.98 5.76
C LEU A 172 -12.05 -19.14 4.85
N PHE A 173 -11.12 -19.96 4.36
CA PHE A 173 -11.48 -21.12 3.54
C PHE A 173 -11.16 -22.41 4.29
N PRO A 174 -12.18 -23.13 4.83
CA PRO A 174 -12.01 -24.55 5.03
C PRO A 174 -11.66 -25.16 3.67
N ALA A 175 -10.66 -26.04 3.67
CA ALA A 175 -10.39 -26.92 2.55
C ALA A 175 -11.67 -27.72 2.28
N THR A 176 -12.50 -27.24 1.36
CA THR A 176 -13.64 -28.02 0.90
C THR A 176 -13.08 -29.10 -0.02
N VAL A 177 -13.07 -30.29 0.58
CA VAL A 177 -12.96 -31.66 0.02
C VAL A 177 -13.45 -31.74 -1.42
#